data_AF-A0A1A0LI53-F1
#
_entry.id   AF-A0A1A0LI53-F1
#
_cell.length_a   1.000
_cell.length_b   1.000
_cell.length_c   1.000
_cell.angle_alpha   90.00
_cell.angle_beta   90.00
_cell.angle_gamma   90.00
#
_symmetry.space_group_name_H-M   'P 1'
#
loop_
_entity.id
_entity.type
_entity.pdbx_description
1 polymer ?
#
loop_
_entity_poly.entity_id
_entity_poly.type
_entity_poly.pdbx_seq_one_letter_code
_entity_poly.pdbx_strand_id
1 'polypeptide(L)'
;MSQGEKLSAKQVVPMTAGELTALRAAAKRADMTPGLFSRTILMHGLANVDDLADAIAEEKAASAARISEGATAAIRQRWDREEP
;
A
#
# COMPACT_ATOMS: atom_id res chain seq x y z
N MET A 1 33.97 7.83 -9.17
CA MET A 1 32.68 7.19 -9.50
C MET A 1 32.18 6.52 -8.24
N SER A 2 31.10 7.04 -7.62
CA SER A 2 30.51 6.38 -6.45
C SER A 2 29.92 5.05 -6.90
N GLN A 3 30.41 3.93 -6.36
CA GLN A 3 29.70 2.65 -6.51
C GLN A 3 28.37 2.82 -5.76
N GLY A 4 27.26 2.92 -6.50
CA GLY A 4 25.95 3.14 -5.92
C GLY A 4 25.66 2.12 -4.81
N GLU A 5 25.11 2.60 -3.69
CA GLU A 5 24.75 1.76 -2.55
C GLU A 5 23.80 0.63 -2.98
N LYS A 6 24.07 -0.58 -2.50
CA LYS A 6 23.22 -1.75 -2.78
C LYS A 6 21.90 -1.62 -2.00
N LEU A 7 20.78 -1.92 -2.66
CA LEU A 7 19.47 -2.00 -2.01
C LEU A 7 19.39 -3.23 -1.09
N SER A 8 19.79 -3.07 0.17
CA SER A 8 19.88 -4.15 1.17
C SER A 8 18.63 -4.33 2.02
N ALA A 9 17.80 -3.29 2.15
CA ALA A 9 16.56 -3.30 2.93
C ALA A 9 15.33 -3.55 2.05
N LYS A 10 14.33 -4.26 2.60
CA LYS A 10 13.04 -4.50 1.97
C LYS A 10 11.93 -3.90 2.81
N GLN A 11 11.05 -3.14 2.17
CA GLN A 11 9.78 -2.69 2.74
C GLN A 11 8.65 -3.35 1.95
N VAL A 12 7.64 -3.86 2.66
CA VAL A 12 6.45 -4.47 2.06
C VAL A 12 5.23 -3.66 2.45
N VAL A 13 4.40 -3.31 1.47
CA VAL A 13 3.14 -2.59 1.69
C VAL A 13 1.99 -3.54 1.33
N PRO A 14 1.11 -3.87 2.29
CA PRO A 14 -0.09 -4.66 2.00
C PRO A 14 -1.00 -3.92 1.02
N MET A 15 -1.55 -4.65 0.06
CA MET A 15 -2.46 -4.12 -0.96
C MET A 15 -3.61 -5.10 -1.17
N THR A 16 -4.78 -4.57 -1.49
CA THR A 16 -5.87 -5.34 -2.06
C THR A 16 -5.51 -5.84 -3.46
N ALA A 17 -6.24 -6.84 -3.96
CA ALA A 17 -6.04 -7.34 -5.33
C ALA A 17 -6.28 -6.27 -6.41
N GLY A 18 -7.25 -5.37 -6.18
CA GLY A 18 -7.55 -4.25 -7.06
C GLY A 18 -6.41 -3.25 -7.14
N GLU A 19 -5.88 -2.83 -5.99
CA GLU A 19 -4.74 -1.90 -5.92
C GLU A 19 -3.48 -2.50 -6.57
N LEU A 20 -3.18 -3.78 -6.33
CA LEU A 20 -2.05 -4.45 -6.96
C LEU A 20 -2.19 -4.51 -8.50
N THR A 21 -3.41 -4.73 -8.98
CA THR A 21 -3.71 -4.73 -10.42
C THR A 21 -3.53 -3.34 -11.01
N ALA A 22 -4.04 -2.30 -10.34
CA ALA A 22 -3.87 -0.91 -10.76
C ALA A 22 -2.39 -0.49 -10.80
N LEU A 23 -1.61 -0.86 -9.78
CA LEU A 23 -0.16 -0.61 -9.73
C LEU A 23 0.56 -1.25 -10.91
N ARG A 24 0.27 -2.53 -11.21
CA ARG A 24 0.88 -3.24 -12.34
C ARG A 24 0.52 -2.60 -13.68
N ALA A 25 -0.73 -2.17 -13.84
CA ALA A 25 -1.17 -1.47 -15.05
C ALA A 25 -0.46 -0.11 -15.21
N ALA A 26 -0.30 0.65 -14.12
CA ALA A 26 0.42 1.92 -14.13
C ALA A 26 1.91 1.74 -14.46
N ALA A 27 2.57 0.76 -13.84
CA ALA A 27 3.95 0.40 -14.14
C ALA A 27 4.14 0.02 -15.62
N LYS A 28 3.21 -0.78 -16.18
CA LYS A 28 3.23 -1.14 -17.60
C LYS A 28 3.08 0.08 -18.51
N ARG A 29 2.19 1.03 -18.19
CA ARG A 29 2.03 2.27 -18.98
C ARG A 29 3.29 3.14 -18.96
N ALA A 30 4.05 3.09 -17.87
CA ALA A 30 5.32 3.79 -17.73
C ALA A 30 6.53 3.01 -18.30
N ASP A 31 6.31 1.82 -18.89
CA ASP A 31 7.36 0.91 -19.35
C ASP A 31 8.37 0.50 -18.26
N MET A 32 7.84 0.23 -17.05
CA MET A 32 8.64 -0.10 -15.87
C MET A 32 8.19 -1.41 -15.23
N THR A 33 9.12 -2.10 -14.57
CA THR A 33 8.75 -3.20 -13.66
C THR A 33 7.99 -2.64 -12.46
N PRO A 34 7.03 -3.39 -11.88
CA PRO A 34 6.26 -2.90 -10.73
C PRO A 34 7.14 -2.45 -9.55
N GLY A 35 8.23 -3.18 -9.26
CA GLY A 35 9.13 -2.83 -8.16
C GLY A 35 9.88 -1.51 -8.41
N LEU A 36 10.39 -1.29 -9.63
CA LEU A 36 11.07 -0.03 -9.96
C LEU A 36 10.09 1.15 -9.98
N PHE A 37 8.88 0.91 -10.47
CA PHE A 37 7.81 1.90 -10.47
C PHE A 37 7.41 2.30 -9.05
N SER A 38 7.14 1.32 -8.17
CA SER A 38 6.86 1.57 -6.74
C SER A 38 7.99 2.33 -6.06
N ARG A 39 9.25 1.96 -6.32
CA ARG A 39 10.42 2.68 -5.76
C ARG A 39 10.47 4.12 -6.25
N THR A 40 10.16 4.37 -7.52
CA THR A 40 10.15 5.72 -8.10
C THR A 40 9.10 6.60 -7.44
N ILE A 41 7.88 6.08 -7.25
CA ILE A 41 6.82 6.78 -6.51
C ILE A 41 7.26 7.06 -5.08
N LEU A 42 7.82 6.06 -4.38
CA LEU A 42 8.29 6.23 -3.01
C LEU A 42 9.33 7.34 -2.89
N MET A 43 10.36 7.32 -3.75
CA MET A 43 11.41 8.34 -3.71
C MET A 43 10.88 9.73 -4.09
N HIS A 44 9.97 9.81 -5.06
CA HIS A 44 9.33 11.07 -5.43
C HIS A 44 8.47 11.62 -4.30
N GLY A 45 7.64 10.78 -3.67
CA GLY A 45 6.82 11.17 -2.53
C GLY A 45 7.65 11.61 -1.33
N LEU A 46 8.74 10.91 -1.01
CA LEU A 46 9.66 11.33 0.06
C LEU A 46 10.31 12.69 -0.21
N ALA A 47 10.60 13.01 -1.46
CA ALA A 47 11.15 14.31 -1.85
C ALA A 47 10.10 15.45 -1.82
N ASN A 48 8.81 15.12 -1.82
CA ASN A 48 7.69 16.08 -1.85
C ASN A 48 6.71 15.81 -0.69
N VAL A 49 7.24 15.41 0.47
CA VAL A 49 6.44 14.89 1.60
C VAL A 49 5.59 15.98 2.27
N ASP A 50 6.02 17.23 2.20
CA ASP A 50 5.30 18.35 2.78
C ASP A 50 3.97 18.63 2.06
N ASP A 51 3.87 18.25 0.77
CA ASP A 51 2.66 18.37 -0.04
C ASP A 51 1.74 17.13 0.05
N LEU A 52 2.06 16.15 0.92
CA LEU A 52 1.33 14.88 1.05
C LEU A 52 0.40 14.82 2.28
N ALA A 53 0.25 15.91 3.03
CA ALA A 53 -0.49 15.92 4.31
C ALA A 53 -1.92 15.38 4.20
N ASP A 54 -2.69 15.83 3.19
CA ASP A 54 -4.07 15.41 2.98
C ASP A 54 -4.14 13.93 2.57
N ALA A 55 -3.27 13.48 1.66
CA ALA A 55 -3.20 12.08 1.25
C ALA A 55 -2.84 11.15 2.42
N ILE A 56 -1.99 11.60 3.34
CA ILE A 56 -1.67 10.85 4.57
C ILE A 56 -2.91 10.76 5.48
N ALA A 57 -3.67 11.84 5.63
CA ALA A 57 -4.87 11.85 6.45
C ALA A 57 -5.94 10.89 5.88
N GLU A 58 -6.16 10.92 4.56
CA GLU A 58 -7.06 10.01 3.86
C GLU A 58 -6.66 8.55 4.04
N GLU A 59 -5.38 8.21 3.83
CA GLU A 59 -4.91 6.83 3.98
C GLU A 59 -5.03 6.34 5.43
N LYS A 60 -4.79 7.20 6.43
CA LYS A 60 -5.03 6.87 7.85
C LYS A 60 -6.50 6.51 8.09
N ALA A 61 -7.43 7.30 7.55
CA ALA A 61 -8.86 7.06 7.69
C ALA A 61 -9.28 5.76 6.98
N ALA A 62 -8.83 5.56 5.73
CA ALA A 62 -9.12 4.35 4.96
C ALA A 62 -8.56 3.09 5.63
N SER A 63 -7.33 3.16 6.15
CA SER A 63 -6.72 2.06 6.90
C SER A 63 -7.49 1.73 8.19
N ALA A 64 -7.94 2.74 8.94
CA ALA A 64 -8.77 2.53 10.12
C ALA A 64 -10.11 1.88 9.78
N ALA A 65 -10.76 2.29 8.68
CA ALA A 65 -11.99 1.70 8.19
C ALA A 65 -11.80 0.21 7.83
N ARG A 66 -10.73 -0.14 7.08
CA ARG A 66 -10.40 -1.53 6.74
C ARG A 66 -10.19 -2.41 7.98
N ILE A 67 -9.52 -1.87 9.01
CA ILE A 67 -9.32 -2.59 10.28
C ILE A 67 -10.67 -2.82 10.98
N SER A 68 -11.52 -1.79 11.04
CA SER A 68 -12.84 -1.86 11.66
C SER A 68 -13.78 -2.83 10.94
N GLU A 69 -13.78 -2.84 9.61
CA GLU A 69 -14.54 -3.79 8.79
C GLU A 69 -14.04 -5.22 9.00
N GLY A 70 -12.72 -5.43 9.01
CA GLY A 70 -12.12 -6.73 9.33
C GLY A 70 -12.50 -7.23 10.72
N ALA A 71 -12.48 -6.34 11.72
CA ALA A 71 -12.90 -6.66 13.08
C ALA A 71 -14.40 -7.00 13.17
N THR A 72 -15.26 -6.25 12.46
CA THR A 72 -16.70 -6.49 12.40
C THR A 72 -17.03 -7.81 11.71
N ALA A 73 -16.36 -8.11 10.59
CA ALA A 73 -16.51 -9.38 9.88
C ALA A 73 -16.05 -10.57 10.75
N ALA A 74 -14.95 -10.42 11.49
CA ALA A 74 -14.47 -11.45 12.42
C ALA A 74 -15.43 -11.68 13.59
N ILE A 75 -16.06 -10.62 14.13
CA ILE A 75 -17.10 -10.74 15.18
C ILE A 75 -18.34 -11.46 14.65
N ARG A 76 -18.83 -11.09 13.45
CA ARG A 76 -19.97 -11.77 12.82
C ARG A 76 -19.71 -13.25 12.57
N GLN A 77 -18.56 -13.60 12.00
CA GLN A 77 -18.18 -15.01 11.82
C GLN A 77 -18.07 -15.78 13.13
N ARG A 78 -17.73 -15.11 14.25
CA ARG A 78 -17.67 -15.75 15.55
C ARG A 78 -19.08 -16.08 16.08
N TRP A 79 -20.03 -15.17 15.90
CA TRP A 79 -21.43 -15.41 16.30
C TRP A 79 -22.14 -16.41 15.39
N ASP A 80 -21.91 -16.37 14.07
CA ASP A 80 -22.46 -17.37 13.13
C ASP A 80 -21.94 -18.79 13.37
N ARG A 81 -20.81 -18.94 14.07
CA ARG A 81 -20.21 -20.23 14.43
C ARG A 81 -20.63 -20.73 15.82
N GLU A 82 -21.28 -19.88 16.62
CA GLU A 82 -21.77 -20.20 17.97
C GLU A 82 -23.28 -20.55 17.99
N GLU A 83 -24.00 -20.47 16.85
CA GLU A 83 -25.35 -21.07 16.73
C GLU A 83 -25.26 -22.57 16.37
N PRO A 84 -25.88 -23.48 17.16
CA PRO A 84 -25.86 -24.93 16.94
C PRO A 84 -26.77 -25.43 15.80
#